data_AF-A0A7X8B4L0-F1
#
_entry.id   AF-A0A7X8B4L0-F1
#
_cell.length_a   1.000
_cell.length_b   1.000
_cell.length_c   1.000
_cell.angle_alpha   90.00
_cell.angle_beta   90.00
_cell.angle_gamma   90.00
#
_symmetry.space_group_name_H-M   'P 1'
#
loop_
_entity.id
_entity.type
_entity.pdbx_description
1 polymer ?
#
loop_
_entity_poly.entity_id
_entity_poly.type
_entity_poly.pdbx_seq_one_letter_code
_entity_poly.pdbx_strand_id
1 'polypeptide(L)'
;MRRFQWMASICVLALIGTLSSISFAAYHHMGEGDSAKFLEVYPEREGSKLDSCALCHTGGKRMQGGKEVSLGSCQWCHYKYGYDATGNIEETLNNYAKDFRNAGRDADALRAIAKLDSDGDGYKNDAEIAALRYPGDAADTPERVAAPYRIFTRREFERLPAKYRHSQCLLMNTHKSGDFYAKYHGIVLGDLLEGLMLESATGIQVIAADGWSQYHPLFPDADPLLYHVFGDYPQAVYYYEEEADAAKNPGIGWCDYSAACCAHLKPYRPIHNPRGLKLLLAFKRGGEYLNPGVLNEQNKLDGEGPFRVIPPQKNPGPPDQGSTSGYQNVIWPFDNDADHNAGFSSRTVTMIKVEPLPEGTTDIDTLEAGWEYVDANKVIVYGAIDPHGTLVEKADALLKDTTGLSTSDFRCSFLKHAFLAQLRLARFYIVHRRYAAALIYVEKRLMGETDGCIAGAQSDPREKDWITNCETQKQIYWALNEIKVLLNVGLKYGPFEVAEVK
;
A
#
# COMPACT_ATOMS: atom_id res chain seq x y z
N MET A 1 35.29 -24.94 45.15
CA MET A 1 34.28 -25.21 44.10
C MET A 1 33.00 -24.38 44.32
N ARG A 2 33.12 -23.04 44.35
CA ARG A 2 31.99 -22.11 44.60
C ARG A 2 32.25 -20.71 43.99
N ARG A 3 32.79 -20.66 42.77
CA ARG A 3 33.05 -19.39 42.06
C ARG A 3 32.86 -19.44 40.54
N PHE A 4 32.22 -20.48 39.99
CA PHE A 4 32.08 -20.66 38.54
C PHE A 4 30.62 -20.56 38.02
N GLN A 5 29.66 -20.17 38.86
CA GLN A 5 28.24 -20.11 38.50
C GLN A 5 27.67 -18.68 38.31
N TRP A 6 28.49 -17.63 38.45
CA TRP A 6 28.00 -16.23 38.40
C TRP A 6 28.32 -15.48 37.10
N MET A 7 29.00 -16.11 36.13
CA MET A 7 29.30 -15.47 34.83
C MET A 7 28.50 -16.06 33.64
N ALA A 8 27.74 -17.15 33.83
CA ALA A 8 26.92 -17.72 32.76
C ALA A 8 25.55 -17.02 32.62
N SER A 9 25.09 -16.26 33.62
CA SER A 9 23.76 -15.62 33.61
C SER A 9 23.74 -14.21 33.02
N ILE A 10 24.89 -13.61 32.72
CA ILE A 10 24.98 -12.25 32.16
C ILE A 10 25.13 -12.27 30.63
N CYS A 11 25.59 -13.37 30.03
CA CYS A 11 25.73 -13.49 28.58
C CYS A 11 24.49 -14.04 27.84
N VAL A 12 23.47 -14.52 28.56
CA VAL A 12 22.20 -15.00 27.95
C VAL A 12 21.12 -13.91 27.90
N LEU A 13 21.25 -12.85 28.72
CA LEU A 13 20.33 -11.70 28.68
C LEU A 13 20.67 -10.67 27.58
N ALA A 14 21.83 -10.78 26.93
CA ALA A 14 22.22 -9.94 25.79
C ALA A 14 21.88 -10.57 24.41
N LEU A 15 21.27 -11.77 24.38
CA LEU A 15 20.97 -12.50 23.14
C LEU A 15 19.46 -12.65 22.85
N ILE A 16 18.60 -12.01 23.63
CA ILE A 16 17.12 -12.05 23.47
C ILE A 16 16.58 -10.77 22.79
N GLY A 17 17.45 -9.84 22.40
CA GLY A 17 17.10 -8.58 21.72
C GLY A 17 17.24 -8.59 20.19
N THR A 18 17.07 -9.73 19.51
CA THR A 18 16.96 -9.78 18.04
C THR A 18 15.57 -10.22 17.63
N LEU A 19 14.56 -9.53 18.15
CA LEU A 19 13.38 -9.30 17.34
C LEU A 19 13.86 -8.38 16.22
N SER A 20 13.82 -8.87 14.99
CA SER A 20 13.83 -8.04 13.80
C SER A 20 12.54 -7.21 13.79
N SER A 21 12.42 -6.27 14.72
CA SER A 21 11.74 -5.02 14.48
C SER A 21 12.71 -4.25 13.62
N ILE A 22 12.53 -4.40 12.32
CA ILE A 22 13.11 -3.52 11.33
C ILE A 22 12.44 -2.16 11.59
N SER A 23 13.05 -1.36 12.48
CA SER A 23 12.69 0.05 12.66
C SER A 23 13.44 0.81 11.58
N PHE A 24 12.75 1.22 10.52
CA PHE A 24 13.33 2.05 9.48
C PHE A 24 12.52 3.33 9.31
N ALA A 25 13.26 4.43 9.20
CA ALA A 25 12.76 5.78 9.31
C ALA A 25 11.69 6.09 8.27
N ALA A 26 10.69 6.88 8.70
CA ALA A 26 9.78 7.52 7.80
C ALA A 26 10.45 8.30 6.69
N TYR A 27 9.78 8.28 5.55
CA TYR A 27 10.11 9.16 4.47
C TYR A 27 9.71 10.60 4.84
N HIS A 28 10.68 11.48 5.06
CA HIS A 28 10.46 12.92 5.24
C HIS A 28 10.58 13.65 3.89
N HIS A 29 9.45 13.95 3.22
CA HIS A 29 9.42 14.84 2.05
C HIS A 29 9.47 16.33 2.49
N MET A 30 10.17 17.18 1.73
CA MET A 30 10.05 18.67 1.78
C MET A 30 10.30 19.36 3.13
N GLY A 31 11.34 18.99 3.89
CA GLY A 31 11.67 19.70 5.13
C GLY A 31 10.59 19.58 6.22
N GLU A 32 9.76 18.53 6.11
CA GLU A 32 8.91 17.94 7.15
C GLU A 32 9.66 17.91 8.48
N GLY A 33 9.27 18.80 9.41
CA GLY A 33 9.85 18.90 10.75
C GLY A 33 8.90 18.45 11.85
N ASP A 34 7.70 17.99 11.51
CA ASP A 34 6.66 17.62 12.48
C ASP A 34 6.80 16.17 12.93
N SER A 35 7.19 15.27 12.02
CA SER A 35 7.51 13.88 12.35
C SER A 35 8.62 13.78 13.41
N ALA A 36 9.68 14.58 13.29
CA ALA A 36 10.75 14.59 14.30
C ALA A 36 10.25 14.99 15.70
N LYS A 37 9.32 15.95 15.78
CA LYS A 37 8.69 16.38 17.04
C LYS A 37 7.73 15.31 17.57
N PHE A 38 7.01 14.64 16.68
CA PHE A 38 6.16 13.51 17.03
C PHE A 38 6.96 12.37 17.65
N LEU A 39 8.07 11.98 17.02
CA LEU A 39 8.97 10.94 17.50
C LEU A 39 9.72 11.33 18.79
N GLU A 40 9.86 12.62 19.10
CA GLU A 40 10.38 13.06 20.41
C GLU A 40 9.44 12.65 21.56
N VAL A 41 8.12 12.66 21.31
CA VAL A 41 7.09 12.32 22.31
C VAL A 41 6.73 10.83 22.26
N TYR A 42 6.72 10.25 21.06
CA TYR A 42 6.32 8.87 20.78
C TYR A 42 7.42 8.11 20.01
N PRO A 43 8.61 7.90 20.60
CA PRO A 43 9.75 7.30 19.91
C PRO A 43 9.48 5.86 19.47
N GLU A 44 8.57 5.14 20.15
CA GLU A 44 8.19 3.78 19.78
C GLU A 44 7.34 3.70 18.49
N ARG A 45 6.97 4.84 17.90
CA ARG A 45 6.18 4.95 16.67
C ARG A 45 7.04 5.18 15.44
N GLU A 46 8.36 5.29 15.59
CA GLU A 46 9.29 5.40 14.46
C GLU A 46 9.08 4.23 13.48
N GLY A 47 8.93 4.56 12.20
CA GLY A 47 8.70 3.57 11.15
C GLY A 47 7.29 2.95 11.13
N SER A 48 6.36 3.43 11.97
CA SER A 48 4.96 3.02 11.91
C SER A 48 4.11 3.95 11.03
N LYS A 49 2.87 3.58 10.68
CA LYS A 49 1.99 4.40 9.82
C LYS A 49 1.77 5.83 10.33
N LEU A 50 1.97 6.08 11.62
CA LEU A 50 1.87 7.39 12.26
C LEU A 50 3.09 8.28 12.00
N ASP A 51 4.21 7.71 11.61
CA ASP A 51 5.41 8.42 11.16
C ASP A 51 5.27 8.79 9.66
N SER A 52 4.13 9.36 9.25
CA SER A 52 3.89 9.66 7.83
C SER A 52 3.12 10.97 7.68
N CYS A 53 3.17 11.55 6.48
CA CYS A 53 2.39 12.76 6.19
C CYS A 53 0.89 12.58 6.46
N ALA A 54 0.35 11.35 6.39
CA ALA A 54 -1.05 11.07 6.69
C ALA A 54 -1.42 11.32 8.17
N LEU A 55 -0.45 11.33 9.10
CA LEU A 55 -0.69 11.71 10.50
C LEU A 55 -1.22 13.13 10.61
N CYS A 56 -0.70 14.05 9.80
CA CYS A 56 -1.06 15.47 9.85
C CYS A 56 -1.91 15.93 8.66
N HIS A 57 -1.89 15.20 7.55
CA HIS A 57 -2.52 15.62 6.31
C HIS A 57 -3.63 14.68 5.86
N THR A 58 -4.73 15.26 5.41
CA THR A 58 -5.84 14.50 4.81
C THR A 58 -5.51 14.14 3.36
N GLY A 59 -6.10 13.03 2.90
CA GLY A 59 -6.43 12.90 1.48
C GLY A 59 -7.52 13.88 1.08
N GLY A 60 -7.95 13.80 -0.17
CA GLY A 60 -9.09 14.57 -0.62
C GLY A 60 -9.67 14.00 -1.89
N LYS A 61 -10.66 14.70 -2.44
CA LYS A 61 -11.31 14.28 -3.67
C LYS A 61 -11.23 15.40 -4.68
N ARG A 62 -11.00 15.04 -5.93
CA ARG A 62 -11.08 16.00 -7.03
C ARG A 62 -11.93 15.43 -8.15
N MET A 63 -12.50 16.33 -8.93
CA MET A 63 -13.12 15.95 -10.18
C MET A 63 -12.03 15.73 -11.22
N GLN A 64 -12.00 14.53 -11.79
CA GLN A 64 -11.20 14.18 -12.95
C GLN A 64 -12.16 13.59 -13.99
N GLY A 65 -12.24 14.22 -15.16
CA GLY A 65 -13.15 13.81 -16.24
C GLY A 65 -14.62 13.68 -15.84
N GLY A 66 -15.11 14.53 -14.93
CA GLY A 66 -16.51 14.49 -14.47
C GLY A 66 -16.80 13.38 -13.44
N LYS A 67 -15.79 12.64 -13.00
CA LYS A 67 -15.88 11.67 -11.90
C LYS A 67 -15.09 12.15 -10.70
N GLU A 68 -15.60 11.84 -9.53
CA GLU A 68 -14.90 12.09 -8.28
C GLU A 68 -13.83 11.00 -8.10
N VAL A 69 -12.56 11.40 -8.08
CA VAL A 69 -11.43 10.52 -7.76
C VAL A 69 -10.87 10.89 -6.39
N SER A 70 -10.54 9.87 -5.61
CA SER A 70 -9.91 10.04 -4.30
C SER A 70 -8.39 10.16 -4.48
N LEU A 71 -7.78 11.08 -3.74
CA LEU A 71 -6.35 11.34 -3.69
C LEU A 71 -5.83 11.05 -2.28
N GLY A 72 -4.67 10.40 -2.20
CA GLY A 72 -3.94 10.25 -0.93
C GLY A 72 -3.41 11.59 -0.40
N SER A 73 -2.91 11.61 0.84
CA SER A 73 -2.46 12.84 1.51
C SER A 73 -1.36 13.59 0.74
N CYS A 74 -0.36 12.89 0.21
CA CYS A 74 0.70 13.50 -0.61
C CYS A 74 0.15 14.11 -1.91
N GLN A 75 -0.73 13.40 -2.61
CA GLN A 75 -1.33 13.90 -3.85
C GLN A 75 -2.27 15.08 -3.61
N TRP A 76 -3.05 15.02 -2.53
CA TRP A 76 -3.91 16.11 -2.12
C TRP A 76 -3.08 17.34 -1.75
N CYS A 77 -1.98 17.13 -1.02
CA CYS A 77 -1.00 18.18 -0.74
C CYS A 77 -0.43 18.78 -2.02
N HIS A 78 0.05 17.98 -2.97
CA HIS A 78 0.55 18.51 -4.24
C HIS A 78 -0.53 19.18 -5.11
N TYR A 79 -1.78 18.73 -4.99
CA TYR A 79 -2.90 19.33 -5.70
C TYR A 79 -3.32 20.69 -5.11
N LYS A 80 -3.31 20.83 -3.78
CA LYS A 80 -3.76 22.04 -3.07
C LYS A 80 -2.64 23.03 -2.73
N TYR A 81 -1.49 22.52 -2.33
CA TYR A 81 -0.31 23.28 -1.93
C TYR A 81 0.70 23.50 -3.06
N GLY A 82 0.69 22.64 -4.09
CA GLY A 82 1.63 22.72 -5.20
C GLY A 82 3.02 22.16 -4.88
N TYR A 83 3.76 21.76 -5.92
CA TYR A 83 5.15 21.31 -5.78
C TYR A 83 6.12 22.46 -5.44
N ASP A 84 5.74 23.69 -5.75
CA ASP A 84 6.49 24.92 -5.50
C ASP A 84 6.07 25.63 -4.21
N ALA A 85 5.23 24.99 -3.38
CA ALA A 85 4.75 25.50 -2.10
C ALA A 85 3.96 26.84 -2.19
N THR A 86 3.34 27.12 -3.34
CA THR A 86 2.60 28.37 -3.59
C THR A 86 1.13 28.34 -3.14
N GLY A 87 0.58 27.15 -2.86
CA GLY A 87 -0.80 26.96 -2.46
C GLY A 87 -1.03 27.09 -0.95
N ASN A 88 -2.21 26.68 -0.48
CA ASN A 88 -2.59 26.78 0.92
C ASN A 88 -2.47 25.43 1.64
N ILE A 89 -1.46 25.31 2.52
CA ILE A 89 -1.22 24.07 3.28
C ILE A 89 -2.37 23.74 4.24
N GLU A 90 -3.15 24.73 4.68
CA GLU A 90 -4.27 24.52 5.60
C GLU A 90 -5.38 23.64 5.03
N GLU A 91 -5.55 23.66 3.70
CA GLU A 91 -6.53 22.80 3.00
C GLU A 91 -6.13 21.32 2.98
N THR A 92 -4.91 21.04 3.43
CA THR A 92 -4.34 19.69 3.47
C THR A 92 -4.28 19.14 4.89
N LEU A 93 -4.42 19.98 5.93
CA LEU A 93 -4.28 19.55 7.33
C LEU A 93 -5.56 18.86 7.83
N ASN A 94 -5.38 17.75 8.53
CA ASN A 94 -6.46 17.12 9.30
C ASN A 94 -6.69 17.87 10.62
N ASN A 95 -7.70 17.46 11.40
CA ASN A 95 -8.03 18.20 12.63
C ASN A 95 -6.97 18.01 13.72
N TYR A 96 -6.34 16.84 13.82
CA TYR A 96 -5.22 16.59 14.72
C TYR A 96 -4.06 17.56 14.46
N ALA A 97 -3.67 17.76 13.20
CA ALA A 97 -2.63 18.71 12.84
C ALA A 97 -3.01 20.17 13.13
N LYS A 98 -4.29 20.53 12.98
CA LYS A 98 -4.77 21.86 13.36
C LYS A 98 -4.64 22.07 14.86
N ASP A 99 -5.02 21.09 15.67
CA ASP A 99 -4.87 21.16 17.14
C ASP A 99 -3.39 21.21 17.54
N PHE A 100 -2.55 20.34 16.97
CA PHE A 100 -1.11 20.32 17.19
C PHE A 100 -0.47 21.68 16.86
N ARG A 101 -0.84 22.26 15.71
CA ARG A 101 -0.37 23.56 15.27
C ARG A 101 -0.84 24.68 16.20
N ASN A 102 -2.12 24.69 16.55
CA ASN A 102 -2.72 25.70 17.43
C ASN A 102 -2.14 25.65 18.85
N ALA A 103 -1.71 24.48 19.30
CA ALA A 103 -1.07 24.27 20.60
C ALA A 103 0.42 24.64 20.63
N GLY A 104 1.03 25.03 19.51
CA GLY A 104 2.42 25.51 19.44
C GLY A 104 3.33 24.76 18.47
N ARG A 105 2.86 23.64 17.89
CA ARG A 105 3.61 22.83 16.90
C ARG A 105 4.99 22.38 17.42
N ASP A 106 5.06 21.92 18.66
CA ASP A 106 6.26 21.40 19.34
C ASP A 106 5.95 20.16 20.21
N ALA A 107 6.95 19.55 20.83
CA ALA A 107 6.75 18.36 21.66
C ALA A 107 5.77 18.59 22.84
N ASP A 108 5.70 19.80 23.39
CA ASP A 108 4.75 20.13 24.45
C ASP A 108 3.33 20.27 23.92
N ALA A 109 3.15 20.78 22.69
CA ALA A 109 1.87 20.81 21.99
C ALA A 109 1.26 19.42 21.83
N LEU A 110 2.07 18.41 21.46
CA LEU A 110 1.61 17.01 21.36
C LEU A 110 1.10 16.47 22.70
N ARG A 111 1.84 16.75 23.78
CA ARG A 111 1.42 16.37 25.15
C ARG A 111 0.13 17.09 25.55
N ALA A 112 -0.03 18.35 25.14
CA ALA A 112 -1.21 19.15 25.46
C ALA A 112 -2.48 18.63 24.75
N ILE A 113 -2.34 18.19 23.50
CA ILE A 113 -3.47 17.66 22.72
C ILE A 113 -3.73 16.16 22.94
N ALA A 114 -2.87 15.46 23.69
CA ALA A 114 -2.93 14.00 23.88
C ALA A 114 -4.30 13.50 24.37
N LYS A 115 -5.03 14.30 25.15
CA LYS A 115 -6.35 13.94 25.71
C LYS A 115 -7.53 14.50 24.93
N LEU A 116 -7.28 15.23 23.84
CA LEU A 116 -8.32 15.68 22.92
C LEU A 116 -8.80 14.51 22.06
N ASP A 117 -10.01 14.65 21.56
CA ASP A 117 -10.60 13.86 20.49
C ASP A 117 -10.63 14.81 19.28
N SER A 118 -9.55 14.79 18.49
CA SER A 118 -9.31 15.82 17.48
C SER A 118 -10.23 15.65 16.26
N ASP A 119 -10.65 14.44 15.92
CA ASP A 119 -11.52 14.17 14.77
C ASP A 119 -12.99 13.91 15.13
N GLY A 120 -13.31 13.79 16.42
CA GLY A 120 -14.67 13.69 16.94
C GLY A 120 -15.26 12.28 16.87
N ASP A 121 -14.42 11.24 16.77
CA ASP A 121 -14.84 9.85 16.66
C ASP A 121 -15.14 9.17 18.01
N GLY A 122 -14.87 9.87 19.12
CA GLY A 122 -15.10 9.42 20.49
C GLY A 122 -13.86 8.79 21.16
N TYR A 123 -12.74 8.68 20.47
CA TYR A 123 -11.46 8.24 21.01
C TYR A 123 -10.53 9.44 21.24
N LYS A 124 -9.58 9.27 22.16
CA LYS A 124 -8.59 10.31 22.44
C LYS A 124 -7.36 10.07 21.59
N ASN A 125 -6.70 11.16 21.20
CA ASN A 125 -5.48 11.14 20.40
C ASN A 125 -4.43 10.14 20.95
N ASP A 126 -4.23 10.11 22.27
CA ASP A 126 -3.26 9.20 22.88
C ASP A 126 -3.68 7.72 22.85
N ALA A 127 -4.99 7.44 22.93
CA ALA A 127 -5.52 6.09 22.78
C ALA A 127 -5.37 5.59 21.35
N GLU A 128 -5.57 6.47 20.36
CA GLU A 128 -5.40 6.17 18.95
C GLU A 128 -3.93 5.98 18.57
N ILE A 129 -3.05 6.91 18.99
CA ILE A 129 -1.61 6.78 18.79
C ILE A 129 -1.11 5.47 19.42
N ALA A 130 -1.59 5.13 20.62
CA ALA A 130 -1.26 3.86 21.26
C ALA A 130 -1.70 2.65 20.42
N ALA A 131 -2.85 2.75 19.75
CA ALA A 131 -3.44 1.72 18.89
C ALA A 131 -2.93 1.75 17.43
N LEU A 132 -1.94 2.59 17.09
CA LEU A 132 -1.47 2.82 15.71
C LEU A 132 -2.59 3.28 14.77
N ARG A 133 -3.31 4.30 15.22
CA ARG A 133 -4.46 4.91 14.55
C ARG A 133 -4.25 6.40 14.37
N TYR A 134 -4.78 6.94 13.27
CA TYR A 134 -4.65 8.34 12.89
C TYR A 134 -5.65 9.22 13.67
N PRO A 135 -5.21 9.99 14.68
CA PRO A 135 -6.09 10.82 15.51
C PRO A 135 -6.77 12.01 14.79
N GLY A 136 -6.53 12.14 13.49
CA GLY A 136 -7.12 13.16 12.64
C GLY A 136 -8.07 12.57 11.58
N ASP A 137 -8.34 11.27 11.63
CA ASP A 137 -9.20 10.56 10.71
C ASP A 137 -10.23 9.73 11.49
N ALA A 138 -11.46 10.25 11.58
CA ALA A 138 -12.56 9.59 12.27
C ALA A 138 -12.95 8.22 11.67
N ALA A 139 -12.37 7.86 10.52
CA ALA A 139 -12.47 6.55 9.91
C ALA A 139 -11.27 5.63 10.26
N ASP A 140 -10.38 5.97 11.16
CA ASP A 140 -9.26 5.14 11.59
C ASP A 140 -9.29 4.89 13.10
N THR A 141 -10.40 4.36 13.61
CA THR A 141 -10.59 4.21 15.06
C THR A 141 -9.82 3.00 15.64
N PRO A 142 -9.57 2.94 16.97
CA PRO A 142 -8.93 1.80 17.64
C PRO A 142 -9.62 0.44 17.43
N GLU A 143 -10.89 0.43 17.03
CA GLU A 143 -11.63 -0.80 16.74
C GLU A 143 -11.35 -1.38 15.35
N ARG A 144 -10.81 -0.56 14.44
CA ARG A 144 -10.44 -1.00 13.09
C ARG A 144 -9.12 -1.74 13.10
N VAL A 145 -8.90 -2.58 12.09
CA VAL A 145 -7.68 -3.38 11.94
C VAL A 145 -7.08 -3.21 10.55
N ALA A 146 -5.79 -3.52 10.38
CA ALA A 146 -5.16 -3.46 9.06
C ALA A 146 -5.91 -4.35 8.06
N ALA A 147 -6.13 -3.83 6.85
CA ALA A 147 -6.80 -4.58 5.80
C ALA A 147 -6.03 -5.85 5.40
N PRO A 148 -6.73 -6.87 4.87
CA PRO A 148 -6.10 -8.04 4.27
C PRO A 148 -4.98 -7.67 3.31
N TYR A 149 -3.87 -8.40 3.34
CA TYR A 149 -2.72 -8.15 2.49
C TYR A 149 -2.02 -9.42 2.02
N ARG A 150 -1.27 -9.27 0.93
CA ARG A 150 -0.36 -10.27 0.39
C ARG A 150 0.88 -9.60 -0.20
N ILE A 151 2.04 -10.05 0.23
CA ILE A 151 3.33 -9.58 -0.30
C ILE A 151 3.78 -10.52 -1.42
N PHE A 152 4.25 -9.92 -2.52
CA PHE A 152 4.87 -10.63 -3.62
C PHE A 152 6.28 -10.13 -3.84
N THR A 153 7.23 -11.04 -3.94
CA THR A 153 8.59 -10.77 -4.40
C THR A 153 8.67 -10.87 -5.91
N ARG A 154 9.63 -10.16 -6.53
CA ARG A 154 9.94 -10.32 -7.96
C ARG A 154 10.21 -11.79 -8.32
N ARG A 155 10.89 -12.52 -7.43
CA ARG A 155 11.20 -13.94 -7.62
C ARG A 155 9.95 -14.82 -7.67
N GLU A 156 8.92 -14.49 -6.90
CA GLU A 156 7.63 -15.17 -6.98
C GLU A 156 6.92 -14.85 -8.30
N PHE A 157 6.89 -13.59 -8.72
CA PHE A 157 6.33 -13.19 -10.01
C PHE A 157 6.99 -13.90 -11.20
N GLU A 158 8.32 -14.03 -11.19
CA GLU A 158 9.04 -14.76 -12.24
C GLU A 158 8.66 -16.25 -12.32
N ARG A 159 8.23 -16.82 -11.20
CA ARG A 159 7.82 -18.23 -11.08
C ARG A 159 6.34 -18.45 -11.29
N LEU A 160 5.55 -17.39 -11.39
CA LEU A 160 4.13 -17.54 -11.68
C LEU A 160 3.95 -18.24 -13.04
N PRO A 161 2.90 -19.08 -13.17
CA PRO A 161 2.54 -19.71 -14.43
C PRO A 161 2.47 -18.70 -15.59
N ALA A 162 2.77 -19.17 -16.81
CA ALA A 162 2.83 -18.32 -17.99
C ALA A 162 1.53 -17.53 -18.25
N LYS A 163 0.38 -18.01 -17.77
CA LYS A 163 -0.89 -17.28 -17.87
C LYS A 163 -0.85 -15.90 -17.18
N TYR A 164 -0.10 -15.73 -16.10
CA TYR A 164 0.00 -14.44 -15.40
C TYR A 164 1.04 -13.50 -16.01
N ARG A 165 1.97 -14.04 -16.83
CA ARG A 165 3.11 -13.30 -17.37
C ARG A 165 2.82 -12.85 -18.80
N HIS A 166 3.22 -11.63 -19.12
CA HIS A 166 3.02 -11.08 -20.45
C HIS A 166 4.16 -10.15 -20.87
N SER A 167 4.33 -10.00 -22.18
CA SER A 167 5.26 -9.06 -22.80
C SER A 167 4.57 -8.32 -23.92
N GLN A 168 4.64 -7.00 -23.88
CA GLN A 168 4.08 -6.14 -24.91
C GLN A 168 5.07 -5.06 -25.33
N CYS A 169 5.13 -4.81 -26.65
CA CYS A 169 5.74 -3.63 -27.23
C CYS A 169 4.64 -2.60 -27.48
N LEU A 170 4.88 -1.36 -27.06
CA LEU A 170 3.92 -0.26 -27.20
C LEU A 170 4.65 1.07 -27.23
N LEU A 171 3.94 2.08 -27.72
CA LEU A 171 4.29 3.48 -27.57
C LEU A 171 3.95 3.95 -26.15
N MET A 172 4.84 4.74 -25.58
CA MET A 172 4.65 5.47 -24.33
C MET A 172 4.66 6.97 -24.66
N ASN A 173 3.47 7.55 -24.83
CA ASN A 173 3.31 8.99 -25.05
C ASN A 173 3.42 9.75 -23.74
N THR A 174 4.18 10.83 -23.75
CA THR A 174 4.46 11.68 -22.60
C THR A 174 3.92 13.08 -22.84
N HIS A 175 3.44 13.76 -21.80
CA HIS A 175 2.86 15.09 -21.96
C HIS A 175 3.93 16.20 -22.13
N LYS A 176 5.05 16.09 -21.41
CA LYS A 176 6.07 17.16 -21.30
C LYS A 176 7.43 16.82 -21.91
N SER A 177 7.73 15.54 -22.07
CA SER A 177 9.03 15.02 -22.51
C SER A 177 8.92 14.44 -23.93
N GLY A 178 9.97 13.76 -24.38
CA GLY A 178 9.91 12.95 -25.60
C GLY A 178 9.21 11.61 -25.34
N ASP A 179 8.51 11.15 -26.36
CA ASP A 179 7.87 9.85 -26.44
C ASP A 179 8.87 8.74 -26.70
N PHE A 180 8.47 7.50 -26.45
CA PHE A 180 9.34 6.36 -26.73
C PHE A 180 8.57 5.07 -26.92
N TYR A 181 9.07 4.22 -27.81
CA TYR A 181 8.64 2.82 -27.86
C TYR A 181 9.41 2.00 -26.84
N ALA A 182 8.73 1.06 -26.19
CA ALA A 182 9.37 0.13 -25.27
C ALA A 182 8.71 -1.24 -25.31
N LYS A 183 9.50 -2.27 -24.97
CA LYS A 183 8.98 -3.60 -24.66
C LYS A 183 9.08 -3.84 -23.17
N TYR A 184 7.94 -4.02 -22.52
CA TYR A 184 7.87 -4.39 -21.12
C TYR A 184 7.59 -5.88 -20.95
N HIS A 185 8.08 -6.43 -19.84
CA HIS A 185 7.73 -7.78 -19.39
C HIS A 185 7.35 -7.72 -17.91
N GLY A 186 6.25 -8.39 -17.57
CA GLY A 186 5.62 -8.22 -16.28
C GLY A 186 4.49 -9.21 -16.01
N ILE A 187 3.73 -8.88 -14.96
CA ILE A 187 2.50 -9.57 -14.58
C ILE A 187 1.30 -8.81 -15.15
N VAL A 188 0.33 -9.53 -15.73
CA VAL A 188 -0.97 -8.97 -16.08
C VAL A 188 -1.73 -8.72 -14.78
N LEU A 189 -2.02 -7.45 -14.47
CA LEU A 189 -2.64 -7.09 -13.19
C LEU A 189 -4.02 -7.72 -13.02
N GLY A 190 -4.85 -7.74 -14.08
CA GLY A 190 -6.14 -8.44 -14.05
C GLY A 190 -6.01 -9.90 -13.67
N ASP A 191 -5.15 -10.66 -14.35
CA ASP A 191 -4.94 -12.09 -14.07
C ASP A 191 -4.45 -12.34 -12.64
N LEU A 192 -3.59 -11.46 -12.10
CA LEU A 192 -3.10 -11.56 -10.72
C LEU A 192 -4.23 -11.31 -9.71
N LEU A 193 -5.02 -10.27 -9.93
CA LEU A 193 -6.00 -9.76 -8.97
C LEU A 193 -7.30 -10.57 -8.97
N GLU A 194 -7.71 -11.13 -10.11
CA GLU A 194 -8.93 -11.95 -10.23
C GLU A 194 -9.04 -13.03 -9.14
N GLY A 195 -7.94 -13.74 -8.86
CA GLY A 195 -7.92 -14.79 -7.84
C GLY A 195 -7.68 -14.32 -6.40
N LEU A 196 -7.57 -13.00 -6.18
CA LEU A 196 -7.27 -12.41 -4.88
C LEU A 196 -8.41 -11.55 -4.36
N MET A 197 -9.14 -10.86 -5.23
CA MET A 197 -10.09 -9.83 -4.82
C MET A 197 -11.38 -10.41 -4.22
N LEU A 198 -12.01 -9.59 -3.39
CA LEU A 198 -13.38 -9.78 -2.93
C LEU A 198 -14.37 -9.13 -3.91
N GLU A 199 -15.61 -9.61 -3.93
CA GLU A 199 -16.67 -9.07 -4.78
C GLU A 199 -16.97 -7.56 -4.56
N SER A 200 -16.58 -7.01 -3.42
CA SER A 200 -16.75 -5.58 -3.11
C SER A 200 -15.80 -4.67 -3.89
N ALA A 201 -14.76 -5.21 -4.53
CA ALA A 201 -13.73 -4.42 -5.21
C ALA A 201 -14.30 -3.65 -6.43
N THR A 202 -13.92 -2.38 -6.56
CA THR A 202 -14.34 -1.50 -7.66
C THR A 202 -13.17 -0.90 -8.45
N GLY A 203 -11.98 -0.86 -7.86
CA GLY A 203 -10.75 -0.43 -8.53
C GLY A 203 -9.52 -0.72 -7.69
N ILE A 204 -8.37 -0.27 -8.19
CA ILE A 204 -7.11 -0.28 -7.45
C ILE A 204 -6.48 1.11 -7.42
N GLN A 205 -5.83 1.43 -6.31
CA GLN A 205 -4.89 2.54 -6.20
C GLN A 205 -3.47 1.96 -6.18
N VAL A 206 -2.66 2.31 -7.17
CA VAL A 206 -1.26 1.88 -7.27
C VAL A 206 -0.38 2.97 -6.71
N ILE A 207 0.45 2.66 -5.72
CA ILE A 207 1.24 3.63 -4.96
C ILE A 207 2.74 3.36 -5.18
N ALA A 208 3.46 4.43 -5.51
CA ALA A 208 4.91 4.47 -5.67
C ALA A 208 5.61 4.75 -4.33
N ALA A 209 6.90 4.43 -4.26
CA ALA A 209 7.71 4.64 -3.05
C ALA A 209 7.81 6.11 -2.60
N ASP A 210 7.59 7.07 -3.51
CA ASP A 210 7.56 8.51 -3.23
C ASP A 210 6.15 9.04 -2.88
N GLY A 211 5.19 8.14 -2.62
CA GLY A 211 3.81 8.47 -2.25
C GLY A 211 2.93 8.95 -3.42
N TRP A 212 3.48 9.07 -4.65
CA TRP A 212 2.65 9.27 -5.83
C TRP A 212 1.77 8.04 -6.05
N SER A 213 0.54 8.24 -6.49
CA SER A 213 -0.35 7.10 -6.76
C SER A 213 -1.28 7.32 -7.93
N GLN A 214 -1.81 6.24 -8.49
CA GLN A 214 -2.73 6.29 -9.62
C GLN A 214 -3.91 5.36 -9.39
N TYR A 215 -5.11 5.90 -9.59
CA TYR A 215 -6.33 5.12 -9.58
C TYR A 215 -6.53 4.42 -10.92
N HIS A 216 -6.93 3.16 -10.86
CA HIS A 216 -7.31 2.33 -12.00
C HIS A 216 -8.64 1.64 -11.70
N PRO A 217 -9.74 1.97 -12.42
CA PRO A 217 -11.00 1.24 -12.27
C PRO A 217 -10.83 -0.23 -12.67
N LEU A 218 -11.65 -1.13 -12.13
CA LEU A 218 -11.58 -2.53 -12.55
C LEU A 218 -11.97 -2.73 -14.02
N PHE A 219 -12.97 -2.01 -14.52
CA PHE A 219 -13.53 -2.21 -15.85
C PHE A 219 -13.39 -0.97 -16.72
N PRO A 220 -13.57 -1.08 -18.06
CA PRO A 220 -13.43 0.05 -18.96
C PRO A 220 -14.29 1.24 -18.56
N ASP A 221 -13.65 2.39 -18.49
CA ASP A 221 -14.27 3.67 -18.16
C ASP A 221 -14.31 4.58 -19.39
N ALA A 222 -15.34 5.42 -19.52
CA ALA A 222 -15.44 6.40 -20.60
C ALA A 222 -14.44 7.56 -20.44
N ASP A 223 -13.99 7.85 -19.22
CA ASP A 223 -12.98 8.88 -18.96
C ASP A 223 -11.62 8.44 -19.57
N PRO A 224 -11.04 9.18 -20.51
CA PRO A 224 -9.77 8.82 -21.13
C PRO A 224 -8.60 8.74 -20.13
N LEU A 225 -8.69 9.40 -18.97
CA LEU A 225 -7.64 9.41 -17.95
C LEU A 225 -7.69 8.22 -16.98
N LEU A 226 -8.72 7.37 -17.09
CA LEU A 226 -8.93 6.22 -16.21
C LEU A 226 -8.66 4.91 -16.97
N TYR A 227 -7.46 4.34 -16.73
CA TYR A 227 -7.01 3.09 -17.34
C TYR A 227 -7.47 1.89 -16.51
N HIS A 228 -8.18 0.98 -17.14
CA HIS A 228 -8.84 -0.14 -16.47
C HIS A 228 -7.93 -1.34 -16.23
N VAL A 229 -8.25 -2.15 -15.21
CA VAL A 229 -7.50 -3.37 -14.87
C VAL A 229 -7.90 -4.56 -15.76
N PHE A 230 -9.21 -4.76 -15.93
CA PHE A 230 -9.83 -5.82 -16.73
C PHE A 230 -10.43 -5.25 -18.00
N GLY A 231 -10.18 -5.94 -19.10
CA GLY A 231 -10.65 -5.55 -20.42
C GLY A 231 -9.60 -5.74 -21.48
N ASP A 232 -9.96 -5.37 -22.69
CA ASP A 232 -9.06 -5.31 -23.83
C ASP A 232 -8.73 -3.86 -24.16
N TYR A 233 -7.46 -3.63 -24.42
CA TYR A 233 -7.00 -2.39 -25.02
C TYR A 233 -6.93 -2.55 -26.54
N PRO A 234 -7.28 -1.50 -27.32
CA PRO A 234 -7.20 -1.55 -28.77
C PRO A 234 -5.77 -1.82 -29.24
N GLN A 235 -5.65 -2.49 -30.39
CA GLN A 235 -4.36 -2.76 -30.99
C GLN A 235 -3.68 -1.45 -31.43
N ALA A 236 -2.47 -1.21 -30.93
CA ALA A 236 -1.67 -0.06 -31.33
C ALA A 236 -1.05 -0.25 -32.73
N VAL A 237 -0.80 0.87 -33.40
CA VAL A 237 -0.09 0.95 -34.69
C VAL A 237 1.33 1.47 -34.44
N TYR A 238 2.31 0.95 -35.17
CA TYR A 238 3.67 1.47 -35.15
C TYR A 238 3.79 2.70 -36.06
N TYR A 239 3.90 3.88 -35.47
CA TYR A 239 4.13 5.14 -36.16
C TYR A 239 5.61 5.47 -36.17
N TYR A 240 6.20 5.56 -37.36
CA TYR A 240 7.59 5.97 -37.56
C TYR A 240 7.64 7.06 -38.62
N GLU A 241 8.29 8.16 -38.27
CA GLU A 241 8.65 9.24 -39.17
C GLU A 241 10.10 9.65 -38.88
N GLU A 242 10.88 9.92 -39.92
CA GLU A 242 12.29 10.28 -39.75
C GLU A 242 12.42 11.58 -38.95
N GLU A 243 11.54 12.57 -39.19
CA GLU A 243 11.49 13.85 -38.45
C GLU A 243 11.33 13.63 -36.94
N ALA A 244 10.52 12.63 -36.54
CA ALA A 244 10.25 12.31 -35.14
C ALA A 244 11.41 11.59 -34.45
N ASP A 245 12.29 10.92 -35.20
CA ASP A 245 13.33 10.06 -34.67
C ASP A 245 14.43 10.88 -33.98
N ALA A 246 14.45 10.83 -32.65
CA ALA A 246 15.39 11.58 -31.82
C ALA A 246 16.87 11.22 -32.10
N ALA A 247 17.14 10.01 -32.62
CA ALA A 247 18.50 9.61 -33.01
C ALA A 247 18.91 10.17 -34.38
N LYS A 248 17.95 10.47 -35.27
CA LYS A 248 18.18 11.06 -36.58
C LYS A 248 18.16 12.59 -36.56
N ASN A 249 17.33 13.16 -35.68
CA ASN A 249 17.14 14.60 -35.55
C ASN A 249 17.42 15.08 -34.10
N PRO A 250 18.69 15.05 -33.63
CA PRO A 250 19.02 15.46 -32.28
C PRO A 250 18.56 16.89 -31.97
N GLY A 251 17.82 17.06 -30.88
CA GLY A 251 17.36 18.35 -30.38
C GLY A 251 15.99 18.80 -30.90
N ILE A 252 15.45 18.19 -31.97
CA ILE A 252 14.10 18.48 -32.47
C ILE A 252 13.21 17.23 -32.59
N GLY A 253 13.79 16.05 -32.82
CA GLY A 253 13.07 14.77 -32.79
C GLY A 253 12.54 14.48 -31.38
N TRP A 254 11.35 13.90 -31.31
CA TRP A 254 10.57 13.76 -30.08
C TRP A 254 10.27 12.32 -29.70
N CYS A 255 10.59 11.33 -30.54
CA CYS A 255 10.33 9.92 -30.26
C CYS A 255 11.62 9.09 -30.27
N ASP A 256 11.83 8.30 -29.21
CA ASP A 256 12.87 7.29 -29.13
C ASP A 256 12.40 5.94 -29.72
N TYR A 257 13.01 5.58 -30.84
CA TYR A 257 12.78 4.33 -31.57
C TYR A 257 13.82 3.25 -31.29
N SER A 258 14.76 3.47 -30.37
CA SER A 258 15.91 2.59 -30.13
C SER A 258 15.55 1.21 -29.55
N ALA A 259 14.34 1.04 -29.03
CA ALA A 259 13.91 -0.22 -28.45
C ALA A 259 14.01 -1.38 -29.45
N ALA A 260 14.60 -2.50 -29.02
CA ALA A 260 14.79 -3.68 -29.87
C ALA A 260 13.47 -4.23 -30.46
N CYS A 261 12.32 -3.97 -29.84
CA CYS A 261 11.04 -4.38 -30.40
C CYS A 261 10.65 -3.61 -31.67
N CYS A 262 11.23 -2.43 -31.91
CA CYS A 262 10.99 -1.62 -33.11
C CYS A 262 11.67 -2.17 -34.35
N ALA A 263 12.78 -2.90 -34.20
CA ALA A 263 13.65 -3.32 -35.32
C ALA A 263 12.95 -4.17 -36.40
N HIS A 264 11.81 -4.79 -36.08
CA HIS A 264 11.03 -5.62 -36.99
C HIS A 264 9.65 -5.04 -37.31
N LEU A 265 9.31 -3.88 -36.75
CA LEU A 265 8.03 -3.22 -37.01
C LEU A 265 8.10 -2.47 -38.33
N LYS A 266 6.97 -2.45 -39.03
CA LYS A 266 6.81 -1.71 -40.28
C LYS A 266 5.97 -0.46 -40.00
N PRO A 267 6.37 0.72 -40.49
CA PRO A 267 5.59 1.94 -40.29
C PRO A 267 4.13 1.76 -40.72
N TYR A 268 3.21 2.31 -39.93
CA TYR A 268 1.76 2.26 -40.08
C TYR A 268 1.16 0.85 -40.12
N ARG A 269 1.84 -0.13 -39.51
CA ARG A 269 1.32 -1.48 -39.32
C ARG A 269 1.01 -1.75 -37.84
N PRO A 270 0.02 -2.61 -37.55
CA PRO A 270 -0.29 -2.95 -36.18
C PRO A 270 0.88 -3.62 -35.45
N ILE A 271 1.06 -3.29 -34.18
CA ILE A 271 2.01 -3.93 -33.28
C ILE A 271 1.35 -5.19 -32.73
N HIS A 272 1.91 -6.34 -33.08
CA HIS A 272 1.38 -7.62 -32.62
C HIS A 272 1.88 -7.97 -31.22
N ASN A 273 0.99 -7.87 -30.23
CA ASN A 273 1.23 -8.34 -28.86
C ASN A 273 0.43 -9.64 -28.60
N PRO A 274 1.09 -10.75 -28.21
CA PRO A 274 0.39 -12.02 -28.00
C PRO A 274 -0.61 -11.95 -26.83
N ARG A 275 -1.90 -12.19 -27.06
CA ARG A 275 -3.02 -11.94 -26.10
C ARG A 275 -3.44 -10.47 -25.95
N GLY A 276 -3.08 -9.63 -26.92
CA GLY A 276 -3.45 -8.21 -26.93
C GLY A 276 -2.65 -7.39 -25.92
N LEU A 277 -3.01 -6.12 -25.79
CA LEU A 277 -2.42 -5.20 -24.81
C LEU A 277 -3.16 -5.32 -23.47
N LYS A 278 -2.41 -5.28 -22.37
CA LYS A 278 -2.94 -5.41 -21.00
C LYS A 278 -2.30 -4.38 -20.07
N LEU A 279 -2.99 -4.05 -18.98
CA LEU A 279 -2.39 -3.31 -17.86
C LEU A 279 -1.36 -4.23 -17.17
N LEU A 280 -0.09 -3.84 -17.21
CA LEU A 280 1.00 -4.67 -16.66
C LEU A 280 1.61 -4.06 -15.40
N LEU A 281 1.97 -4.91 -14.45
CA LEU A 281 3.02 -4.63 -13.47
C LEU A 281 4.34 -5.16 -14.02
N ALA A 282 5.08 -4.30 -14.71
CA ALA A 282 6.35 -4.63 -15.33
C ALA A 282 7.49 -4.66 -14.31
N PHE A 283 8.41 -5.62 -14.49
CA PHE A 283 9.68 -5.69 -13.76
C PHE A 283 10.90 -5.77 -14.70
N LYS A 284 10.67 -5.75 -16.02
CA LYS A 284 11.70 -5.65 -17.05
C LYS A 284 11.30 -4.71 -18.18
N ARG A 285 12.28 -4.01 -18.75
CA ARG A 285 12.20 -3.23 -19.99
C ARG A 285 13.35 -3.60 -20.91
N GLY A 286 13.05 -3.92 -22.17
CA GLY A 286 14.07 -4.30 -23.15
C GLY A 286 14.81 -5.61 -22.85
N GLY A 287 14.28 -6.44 -21.94
CA GLY A 287 14.92 -7.70 -21.50
C GLY A 287 15.67 -7.59 -20.18
N GLU A 288 16.03 -6.37 -19.78
CA GLU A 288 16.73 -6.07 -18.53
C GLU A 288 15.75 -5.72 -17.40
N TYR A 289 16.18 -5.91 -16.15
CA TYR A 289 15.39 -5.46 -15.01
C TYR A 289 15.29 -3.95 -14.98
N LEU A 290 14.15 -3.45 -14.50
CA LEU A 290 13.97 -2.01 -14.28
C LEU A 290 14.98 -1.52 -13.25
N ASN A 291 15.64 -0.39 -13.55
CA ASN A 291 16.53 0.27 -12.60
C ASN A 291 15.71 0.68 -11.36
N PRO A 292 16.07 0.22 -10.16
CA PRO A 292 15.37 0.58 -8.93
C PRO A 292 15.22 2.09 -8.78
N GLY A 293 14.08 2.51 -8.25
CA GLY A 293 13.86 3.89 -7.90
C GLY A 293 14.86 4.35 -6.85
N VAL A 294 15.31 5.60 -6.96
CA VAL A 294 16.06 6.32 -5.94
C VAL A 294 15.58 7.76 -5.91
N LEU A 295 15.83 8.48 -4.82
CA LEU A 295 15.71 9.93 -4.84
C LEU A 295 17.00 10.54 -5.36
N ASN A 296 16.88 11.50 -6.25
CA ASN A 296 18.00 12.37 -6.59
C ASN A 296 18.21 13.47 -5.53
N GLU A 297 19.25 14.28 -5.71
CA GLU A 297 19.60 15.39 -4.80
C GLU A 297 18.48 16.44 -4.65
N GLN A 298 17.50 16.46 -5.56
CA GLN A 298 16.34 17.35 -5.52
C GLN A 298 15.10 16.66 -4.92
N ASN A 299 15.27 15.50 -4.27
CA ASN A 299 14.20 14.66 -3.72
C ASN A 299 13.12 14.29 -4.75
N LYS A 300 13.52 14.15 -6.02
CA LYS A 300 12.65 13.62 -7.08
C LYS A 300 12.98 12.16 -7.33
N LEU A 301 11.94 11.38 -7.58
CA LEU A 301 12.08 10.00 -7.99
C LEU A 301 12.84 9.92 -9.32
N ASP A 302 14.01 9.28 -9.28
CA ASP A 302 14.76 8.78 -10.42
C ASP A 302 14.67 7.25 -10.46
N GLY A 303 14.85 6.63 -11.63
CA GLY A 303 14.62 5.20 -11.81
C GLY A 303 13.14 4.81 -11.88
N GLU A 304 12.84 3.60 -12.35
CA GLU A 304 11.47 3.19 -12.68
C GLU A 304 11.03 1.87 -12.03
N GLY A 305 11.96 1.14 -11.42
CA GLY A 305 11.78 -0.18 -10.82
C GLY A 305 11.73 -0.16 -9.29
N PRO A 306 11.64 -1.33 -8.64
CA PRO A 306 11.69 -2.68 -9.23
C PRO A 306 10.44 -3.03 -10.04
N PHE A 307 9.34 -2.32 -9.81
CA PHE A 307 8.08 -2.50 -10.52
C PHE A 307 7.55 -1.18 -11.09
N ARG A 308 6.92 -1.27 -12.25
CA ARG A 308 6.25 -0.15 -12.92
C ARG A 308 4.90 -0.59 -13.46
N VAL A 309 3.84 0.18 -13.24
CA VAL A 309 2.56 -0.06 -13.90
C VAL A 309 2.58 0.51 -15.31
N ILE A 310 2.24 -0.30 -16.31
CA ILE A 310 2.27 0.05 -17.73
C ILE A 310 0.85 0.01 -18.30
N PRO A 311 0.17 1.17 -18.37
CA PRO A 311 -1.08 1.28 -19.10
C PRO A 311 -0.84 1.36 -20.62
N PRO A 312 -1.51 0.54 -21.44
CA PRO A 312 -1.62 0.79 -22.88
C PRO A 312 -2.49 2.02 -23.17
N GLN A 313 -2.29 2.66 -24.33
CA GLN A 313 -3.21 3.70 -24.79
C GLN A 313 -4.62 3.12 -24.98
N LYS A 314 -5.62 3.81 -24.44
CA LYS A 314 -7.05 3.59 -24.71
C LYS A 314 -7.43 4.12 -26.09
N ASN A 315 -6.80 5.21 -26.53
CA ASN A 315 -6.96 5.79 -27.86
C ASN A 315 -5.59 5.85 -28.57
N PRO A 316 -5.16 4.78 -29.26
CA PRO A 316 -3.84 4.72 -29.87
C PRO A 316 -3.64 5.82 -30.92
N GLY A 317 -2.53 6.54 -30.81
CA GLY A 317 -2.15 7.62 -31.71
C GLY A 317 -0.66 7.56 -32.09
N PRO A 318 -0.19 8.46 -32.96
CA PRO A 318 1.24 8.65 -33.19
C PRO A 318 1.93 9.25 -31.97
N PRO A 319 3.28 9.21 -31.91
CA PRO A 319 4.01 10.03 -30.96
C PRO A 319 3.82 11.51 -31.29
N ASP A 320 3.70 12.36 -30.28
CA ASP A 320 3.52 13.79 -30.40
C ASP A 320 4.68 14.56 -29.76
N GLN A 321 4.93 15.77 -30.26
CA GLN A 321 5.95 16.63 -29.69
C GLN A 321 5.57 17.01 -28.25
N GLY A 322 6.55 17.17 -27.35
CA GLY A 322 6.27 17.54 -25.97
C GLY A 322 5.69 18.96 -25.83
N SER A 323 4.78 19.17 -24.87
CA SER A 323 4.19 20.49 -24.58
C SER A 323 5.20 21.59 -24.19
N THR A 324 6.41 21.19 -23.78
CA THR A 324 7.49 22.10 -23.40
C THR A 324 8.43 22.46 -24.55
N SER A 325 8.27 21.83 -25.71
CA SER A 325 9.11 22.09 -26.88
C SER A 325 8.80 23.47 -27.46
N GLY A 326 9.85 24.25 -27.73
CA GLY A 326 9.75 25.51 -28.47
C GLY A 326 9.53 25.33 -29.97
N TYR A 327 9.52 24.10 -30.48
CA TYR A 327 9.36 23.79 -31.90
C TYR A 327 8.17 22.83 -32.12
N GLN A 328 7.03 23.41 -32.51
CA GLN A 328 5.77 22.67 -32.72
C GLN A 328 5.39 22.53 -34.20
N ASN A 329 6.15 23.13 -35.13
CA ASN A 329 5.87 23.00 -36.56
C ASN A 329 6.49 21.70 -37.12
N VAL A 330 5.94 20.57 -36.68
CA VAL A 330 6.37 19.20 -37.02
C VAL A 330 5.16 18.39 -37.51
N ILE A 331 5.39 17.20 -38.08
CA ILE A 331 4.30 16.33 -38.57
C ILE A 331 3.27 15.95 -37.49
N TRP A 332 3.72 15.78 -36.24
CA TRP A 332 2.89 15.48 -35.07
C TRP A 332 3.16 16.49 -33.95
N PRO A 333 2.53 17.67 -33.99
CA PRO A 333 2.66 18.67 -32.92
C PRO A 333 2.07 18.13 -31.62
N PHE A 334 2.38 18.77 -30.49
CA PHE A 334 1.76 18.47 -29.21
C PHE A 334 0.23 18.50 -29.32
N ASP A 335 -0.42 17.41 -28.93
CA ASP A 335 -1.88 17.31 -28.89
C ASP A 335 -2.32 17.03 -27.46
N ASN A 336 -2.98 18.01 -26.83
CA ASN A 336 -3.44 17.88 -25.46
C ASN A 336 -4.55 16.83 -25.28
N ASP A 337 -5.23 16.45 -26.36
CA ASP A 337 -6.30 15.45 -26.34
C ASP A 337 -5.76 14.03 -26.67
N ALA A 338 -4.47 13.90 -26.99
CA ALA A 338 -3.82 12.61 -27.20
C ALA A 338 -3.72 11.80 -25.89
N ASP A 339 -3.60 10.48 -26.05
CA ASP A 339 -3.49 9.55 -24.93
C ASP A 339 -2.04 9.46 -24.43
N HIS A 340 -1.68 10.33 -23.48
CA HIS A 340 -0.35 10.36 -22.84
C HIS A 340 -0.20 9.30 -21.73
N ASN A 341 -0.35 8.02 -22.09
CA ASN A 341 -0.31 6.88 -21.18
C ASN A 341 0.94 6.80 -20.29
N ALA A 342 2.08 7.35 -20.71
CA ALA A 342 3.29 7.35 -19.88
C ALA A 342 3.14 8.17 -18.58
N GLY A 343 2.28 9.19 -18.58
CA GLY A 343 1.98 9.99 -17.39
C GLY A 343 1.16 9.24 -16.33
N PHE A 344 0.45 8.19 -16.75
CA PHE A 344 -0.37 7.32 -15.88
C PHE A 344 0.37 6.05 -15.45
N SER A 345 1.66 5.98 -15.76
CA SER A 345 2.50 4.83 -15.50
C SER A 345 3.23 4.99 -14.17
N SER A 346 2.67 4.42 -13.10
CA SER A 346 3.27 4.43 -11.76
C SER A 346 4.66 3.79 -11.79
N ARG A 347 5.70 4.57 -11.49
CA ARG A 347 7.09 4.10 -11.35
C ARG A 347 7.37 3.66 -9.93
N THR A 348 8.32 2.75 -9.73
CA THR A 348 8.79 2.38 -8.38
C THR A 348 7.63 1.96 -7.48
N VAL A 349 6.77 1.09 -8.02
CA VAL A 349 5.56 0.63 -7.35
C VAL A 349 5.92 -0.27 -6.18
N THR A 350 5.37 0.03 -5.02
CA THR A 350 5.56 -0.76 -3.81
C THR A 350 4.26 -1.26 -3.21
N MET A 351 3.13 -0.60 -3.52
CA MET A 351 1.82 -1.01 -3.02
C MET A 351 0.73 -0.97 -4.10
N ILE A 352 -0.23 -1.89 -3.99
CA ILE A 352 -1.46 -1.93 -4.77
C ILE A 352 -2.61 -2.10 -3.78
N LYS A 353 -3.35 -1.03 -3.52
CA LYS A 353 -4.55 -1.03 -2.69
C LYS A 353 -5.75 -1.41 -3.56
N VAL A 354 -6.50 -2.43 -3.16
CA VAL A 354 -7.78 -2.81 -3.77
C VAL A 354 -8.89 -2.13 -3.00
N GLU A 355 -9.65 -1.29 -3.68
CA GLU A 355 -10.66 -0.42 -3.08
C GLU A 355 -12.08 -0.87 -3.40
N PRO A 356 -13.07 -0.49 -2.55
CA PRO A 356 -12.92 0.15 -1.24
C PRO A 356 -12.36 -0.84 -0.20
N LEU A 357 -11.79 -0.31 0.90
CA LEU A 357 -11.38 -1.17 2.01
C LEU A 357 -12.59 -1.91 2.62
N PRO A 358 -12.44 -3.19 3.01
CA PRO A 358 -13.51 -3.91 3.70
C PRO A 358 -13.93 -3.20 5.00
N GLU A 359 -15.22 -3.25 5.32
CA GLU A 359 -15.76 -2.75 6.59
C GLU A 359 -14.98 -3.30 7.80
N GLY A 360 -14.70 -2.43 8.77
CA GLY A 360 -13.90 -2.75 9.95
C GLY A 360 -12.39 -2.71 9.71
N THR A 361 -11.94 -2.47 8.48
CA THR A 361 -10.50 -2.38 8.16
C THR A 361 -10.04 -0.95 7.88
N THR A 362 -8.74 -0.74 7.95
CA THR A 362 -8.02 0.50 7.65
C THR A 362 -6.79 0.21 6.80
N ASP A 363 -6.15 1.25 6.29
CA ASP A 363 -4.90 1.12 5.53
C ASP A 363 -3.83 0.39 6.35
N ILE A 364 -3.00 -0.38 5.65
CA ILE A 364 -1.81 -1.02 6.22
C ILE A 364 -0.76 0.02 6.61
N ASP A 365 0.27 -0.43 7.31
CA ASP A 365 1.47 0.39 7.45
C ASP A 365 2.17 0.56 6.10
N THR A 366 2.14 1.78 5.59
CA THR A 366 2.67 2.10 4.25
C THR A 366 4.17 2.42 4.28
N LEU A 367 4.75 2.68 5.46
CA LEU A 367 6.18 2.95 5.61
C LEU A 367 7.02 1.67 5.52
N GLU A 368 6.58 0.60 6.17
CA GLU A 368 7.19 -0.74 6.00
C GLU A 368 7.15 -1.19 4.53
N ALA A 369 6.18 -0.67 3.76
CA ALA A 369 5.99 -0.96 2.34
C ALA A 369 6.61 0.08 1.39
N GLY A 370 7.45 1.00 1.87
CA GLY A 370 8.10 2.04 1.07
C GLY A 370 9.39 1.58 0.39
N TRP A 371 10.49 2.28 0.66
CA TRP A 371 11.81 2.03 0.04
C TRP A 371 12.39 0.65 0.34
N GLU A 372 12.05 0.05 1.47
CA GLU A 372 12.44 -1.33 1.76
C GLU A 372 11.90 -2.32 0.73
N TYR A 373 10.70 -2.08 0.19
CA TYR A 373 10.12 -2.92 -0.83
C TYR A 373 10.80 -2.70 -2.18
N VAL A 374 11.32 -1.50 -2.43
CA VAL A 374 12.22 -1.22 -3.55
C VAL A 374 13.47 -2.08 -3.42
N ASP A 375 14.17 -2.00 -2.29
CA ASP A 375 15.42 -2.73 -2.03
C ASP A 375 15.21 -4.26 -2.03
N ALA A 376 14.14 -4.73 -1.40
CA ALA A 376 13.79 -6.13 -1.32
C ALA A 376 13.12 -6.68 -2.59
N ASN A 377 12.86 -5.84 -3.60
CA ASN A 377 12.14 -6.19 -4.82
C ASN A 377 10.78 -6.83 -4.54
N LYS A 378 9.98 -6.18 -3.70
CA LYS A 378 8.65 -6.60 -3.25
C LYS A 378 7.56 -5.60 -3.65
N VAL A 379 6.34 -6.09 -3.69
CA VAL A 379 5.11 -5.29 -3.75
C VAL A 379 4.10 -5.88 -2.78
N ILE A 380 3.34 -5.05 -2.06
CA ILE A 380 2.19 -5.49 -1.27
C ILE A 380 0.90 -5.21 -2.03
N VAL A 381 0.02 -6.21 -2.10
CA VAL A 381 -1.35 -6.06 -2.55
C VAL A 381 -2.23 -6.14 -1.31
N TYR A 382 -3.08 -5.15 -1.03
CA TYR A 382 -3.89 -5.12 0.18
C TYR A 382 -5.28 -4.51 -0.06
N GLY A 383 -6.20 -4.61 0.89
CA GLY A 383 -7.54 -4.00 0.82
C GLY A 383 -8.64 -5.05 0.65
N ALA A 384 -9.52 -4.85 -0.34
CA ALA A 384 -10.60 -5.80 -0.67
C ALA A 384 -10.08 -7.07 -1.35
N ILE A 385 -9.27 -7.84 -0.62
CA ILE A 385 -8.74 -9.14 -1.01
C ILE A 385 -9.07 -10.22 0.02
N ASP A 386 -9.00 -11.48 -0.40
CA ASP A 386 -9.25 -12.66 0.44
C ASP A 386 -8.39 -12.63 1.71
N PRO A 387 -9.01 -12.57 2.91
CA PRO A 387 -8.30 -12.47 4.18
C PRO A 387 -7.59 -13.76 4.60
N HIS A 388 -7.76 -14.87 3.88
CA HIS A 388 -7.22 -16.18 4.30
C HIS A 388 -5.74 -16.15 4.64
N GLY A 389 -4.91 -15.53 3.79
CA GLY A 389 -3.47 -15.46 4.00
C GLY A 389 -3.12 -14.71 5.28
N THR A 390 -3.66 -13.49 5.43
CA THR A 390 -3.49 -12.65 6.61
C THR A 390 -4.03 -13.32 7.88
N LEU A 391 -5.19 -13.98 7.82
CA LEU A 391 -5.76 -14.71 8.95
C LEU A 391 -4.86 -15.84 9.44
N VAL A 392 -4.26 -16.61 8.52
CA VAL A 392 -3.33 -17.69 8.88
C VAL A 392 -2.09 -17.11 9.56
N GLU A 393 -1.51 -16.06 8.98
CA GLU A 393 -0.34 -15.37 9.54
C GLU A 393 -0.61 -14.82 10.95
N LYS A 394 -1.71 -14.10 11.13
CA LYS A 394 -2.09 -13.50 12.43
C LYS A 394 -2.42 -14.57 13.48
N ALA A 395 -3.08 -15.66 13.09
CA ALA A 395 -3.34 -16.78 14.00
C ALA A 395 -2.05 -17.53 14.39
N ASP A 396 -1.09 -17.65 13.47
CA ASP A 396 0.23 -18.23 13.73
C ASP A 396 1.06 -17.36 14.68
N ALA A 397 1.09 -16.04 14.43
CA ALA A 397 1.77 -15.07 15.30
C ALA A 397 1.18 -15.11 16.71
N LEU A 398 -0.14 -14.98 16.85
CA LEU A 398 -0.81 -15.04 18.15
C LEU A 398 -0.54 -16.36 18.90
N LEU A 399 -0.54 -17.49 18.19
CA LEU A 399 -0.25 -18.79 18.81
C LEU A 399 1.19 -18.88 19.31
N LYS A 400 2.15 -18.39 18.51
CA LYS A 400 3.57 -18.33 18.88
C LYS A 400 3.77 -17.44 20.11
N ASP A 401 3.22 -16.22 20.08
CA ASP A 401 3.38 -15.24 21.15
C ASP A 401 2.76 -15.74 22.46
N THR A 402 1.53 -16.26 22.39
CA THR A 402 0.84 -16.83 23.55
C THR A 402 1.59 -18.04 24.14
N THR A 403 2.25 -18.83 23.28
CA THR A 403 3.07 -19.96 23.75
C THR A 403 4.27 -19.45 24.55
N GLY A 404 4.89 -18.35 24.11
CA GLY A 404 6.05 -17.70 24.74
C GLY A 404 5.76 -16.99 26.07
N LEU A 405 4.50 -16.64 26.36
CA LEU A 405 4.11 -15.96 27.61
C LEU A 405 4.47 -16.77 28.87
N SER A 406 4.67 -16.10 30.00
CA SER A 406 4.89 -16.79 31.27
C SER A 406 3.62 -17.45 31.77
N THR A 407 3.74 -18.56 32.51
CA THR A 407 2.57 -19.13 33.23
C THR A 407 2.03 -18.18 34.29
N SER A 408 2.84 -17.22 34.76
CA SER A 408 2.42 -16.18 35.72
C SER A 408 1.52 -15.12 35.10
N ASP A 409 1.48 -15.00 33.76
CA ASP A 409 0.58 -14.06 33.08
C ASP A 409 -0.87 -14.57 33.09
N PHE A 410 -1.05 -15.86 33.39
CA PHE A 410 -2.33 -16.52 33.53
C PHE A 410 -2.65 -16.80 35.00
N ARG A 411 -3.93 -16.88 35.36
CA ARG A 411 -4.35 -17.25 36.73
C ARG A 411 -3.72 -18.57 37.18
N CYS A 412 -3.61 -19.53 36.27
CA CYS A 412 -2.90 -20.77 36.51
C CYS A 412 -2.46 -21.43 35.19
N SER A 413 -1.51 -22.37 35.31
CA SER A 413 -0.98 -23.12 34.16
C SER A 413 -2.06 -23.85 33.37
N PHE A 414 -3.10 -24.38 34.04
CA PHE A 414 -4.21 -25.07 33.37
C PHE A 414 -4.95 -24.14 32.39
N LEU A 415 -5.22 -22.89 32.77
CA LEU A 415 -5.89 -21.94 31.89
C LEU A 415 -5.03 -21.55 30.69
N LYS A 416 -3.70 -21.42 30.85
CA LYS A 416 -2.79 -21.25 29.70
C LYS A 416 -2.93 -22.40 28.70
N HIS A 417 -2.93 -23.65 29.17
CA HIS A 417 -3.09 -24.82 28.31
C HIS A 417 -4.45 -24.85 27.62
N ALA A 418 -5.53 -24.53 28.35
CA ALA A 418 -6.88 -24.44 27.81
C ALA A 418 -6.97 -23.34 26.73
N PHE A 419 -6.41 -22.17 26.98
CA PHE A 419 -6.37 -21.05 26.03
C PHE A 419 -5.66 -21.46 24.73
N LEU A 420 -4.46 -22.03 24.84
CA LEU A 420 -3.71 -22.52 23.69
C LEU A 420 -4.45 -23.63 22.93
N ALA A 421 -5.23 -24.48 23.60
CA ALA A 421 -6.05 -25.48 22.93
C ALA A 421 -7.19 -24.84 22.12
N GLN A 422 -7.89 -23.85 22.66
CA GLN A 422 -8.94 -23.11 21.94
C GLN A 422 -8.34 -22.33 20.75
N LEU A 423 -7.18 -21.69 20.94
CA LEU A 423 -6.50 -20.96 19.87
C LEU A 423 -6.03 -21.87 18.73
N ARG A 424 -5.52 -23.08 19.05
CA ARG A 424 -5.19 -24.09 18.03
C ARG A 424 -6.42 -24.54 17.24
N LEU A 425 -7.59 -24.66 17.88
CA LEU A 425 -8.85 -24.99 17.21
C LEU A 425 -9.30 -23.84 16.29
N ALA A 426 -9.25 -22.58 16.76
CA ALA A 426 -9.55 -21.41 15.94
C ALA A 426 -8.66 -21.38 14.69
N ARG A 427 -7.35 -21.54 14.87
CA ARG A 427 -6.37 -21.65 13.78
C ARG A 427 -6.68 -22.80 12.83
N PHE A 428 -7.02 -23.99 13.34
CA PHE A 428 -7.41 -25.13 12.51
C PHE A 428 -8.58 -24.77 11.59
N TYR A 429 -9.63 -24.12 12.12
CA TYR A 429 -10.76 -23.68 11.30
C TYR A 429 -10.39 -22.59 10.29
N ILE A 430 -9.51 -21.65 10.65
CA ILE A 430 -8.97 -20.62 9.74
C ILE A 430 -8.25 -21.26 8.55
N VAL A 431 -7.32 -22.18 8.81
CA VAL A 431 -6.54 -22.87 7.77
C VAL A 431 -7.45 -23.58 6.77
N HIS A 432 -8.56 -24.16 7.24
CA HIS A 432 -9.54 -24.86 6.42
C HIS A 432 -10.68 -23.97 5.91
N ARG A 433 -10.55 -22.64 5.99
CA ARG A 433 -11.55 -21.65 5.52
C ARG A 433 -12.95 -21.81 6.14
N ARG A 434 -13.03 -22.36 7.35
CA ARG A 434 -14.28 -22.53 8.11
C ARG A 434 -14.50 -21.34 9.05
N TYR A 435 -14.63 -20.14 8.48
CA TYR A 435 -14.59 -18.88 9.23
C TYR A 435 -15.67 -18.75 10.30
N ALA A 436 -16.91 -19.22 10.05
CA ALA A 436 -17.98 -19.18 11.05
C ALA A 436 -17.64 -20.03 12.29
N ALA A 437 -16.99 -21.18 12.08
CA ALA A 437 -16.53 -22.02 13.18
C ALA A 437 -15.38 -21.33 13.93
N ALA A 438 -14.40 -20.76 13.21
CA ALA A 438 -13.29 -20.02 13.84
C ALA A 438 -13.80 -18.85 14.69
N LEU A 439 -14.77 -18.08 14.20
CA LEU A 439 -15.35 -16.93 14.88
C LEU A 439 -15.96 -17.31 16.24
N ILE A 440 -16.63 -18.46 16.32
CA ILE A 440 -17.16 -18.98 17.60
C ILE A 440 -16.05 -19.16 18.64
N TYR A 441 -14.87 -19.66 18.25
CA TYR A 441 -13.75 -19.83 19.18
C TYR A 441 -13.14 -18.48 19.55
N VAL A 442 -12.92 -17.60 18.59
CA VAL A 442 -12.33 -16.27 18.82
C VAL A 442 -13.22 -15.43 19.73
N GLU A 443 -14.48 -15.20 19.35
CA GLU A 443 -15.37 -14.32 20.10
C GLU A 443 -15.83 -14.93 21.42
N LYS A 444 -16.35 -16.16 21.38
CA LYS A 444 -17.07 -16.72 22.54
C LYS A 444 -16.17 -17.43 23.52
N ARG A 445 -14.99 -17.89 23.11
CA ARG A 445 -14.11 -18.72 23.96
C ARG A 445 -12.77 -18.10 24.31
N LEU A 446 -12.32 -17.10 23.54
CA LEU A 446 -11.05 -16.43 23.78
C LEU A 446 -11.28 -15.00 24.26
N MET A 447 -11.96 -14.16 23.46
CA MET A 447 -12.14 -12.74 23.79
C MET A 447 -12.92 -12.50 25.08
N GLY A 448 -13.99 -13.27 25.34
CA GLY A 448 -14.81 -13.12 26.55
C GLY A 448 -14.10 -13.48 27.86
N GLU A 449 -12.89 -14.04 27.77
CA GLU A 449 -12.02 -14.41 28.88
C GLU A 449 -10.78 -13.49 28.98
N THR A 450 -10.67 -12.45 28.14
CA THR A 450 -9.51 -11.55 28.05
C THR A 450 -9.89 -10.08 27.87
N ASP A 451 -11.04 -9.64 28.37
CA ASP A 451 -11.59 -8.29 28.12
C ASP A 451 -11.70 -7.41 29.37
N GLY A 452 -11.32 -7.88 30.56
CA GLY A 452 -11.44 -7.10 31.81
C GLY A 452 -10.64 -5.81 31.81
N CYS A 453 -9.41 -5.83 31.32
CA CYS A 453 -8.51 -4.68 31.24
C CYS A 453 -8.80 -3.76 30.03
N ILE A 454 -9.83 -4.05 29.22
CA ILE A 454 -10.28 -3.22 28.08
C ILE A 454 -11.47 -2.34 28.47
N ALA A 455 -12.32 -2.79 29.39
CA ALA A 455 -13.61 -2.15 29.71
C ALA A 455 -13.51 -1.11 30.85
N GLY A 456 -13.28 0.17 30.49
CA GLY A 456 -13.59 1.31 31.36
C GLY A 456 -12.68 1.53 32.59
N ALA A 457 -13.08 2.48 33.44
CA ALA A 457 -12.26 3.24 34.42
C ALA A 457 -11.47 2.44 35.49
N GLN A 458 -11.63 1.12 35.54
CA GLN A 458 -10.82 0.21 36.35
C GLN A 458 -10.19 -0.81 35.42
N SER A 459 -8.99 -0.47 34.95
CA SER A 459 -8.18 -1.28 34.04
C SER A 459 -7.58 -2.50 34.76
N ASP A 460 -8.43 -3.34 35.33
CA ASP A 460 -8.05 -4.52 36.12
C ASP A 460 -8.68 -5.80 35.56
N PRO A 461 -8.01 -6.96 35.65
CA PRO A 461 -8.55 -8.22 35.16
C PRO A 461 -9.78 -8.64 36.00
N ARG A 462 -10.85 -9.08 35.34
CA ARG A 462 -12.04 -9.59 36.05
C ARG A 462 -11.79 -10.98 36.60
N GLU A 463 -12.57 -11.38 37.60
CA GLU A 463 -12.46 -12.70 38.25
C GLU A 463 -12.50 -13.87 37.26
N LYS A 464 -13.28 -13.75 36.19
CA LYS A 464 -13.41 -14.78 35.16
C LYS A 464 -12.29 -14.77 34.12
N ASP A 465 -11.51 -13.70 34.00
CA ASP A 465 -10.51 -13.59 32.93
C ASP A 465 -9.35 -14.57 33.15
N TRP A 466 -8.87 -15.20 32.08
CA TRP A 466 -7.83 -16.23 32.20
C TRP A 466 -6.43 -15.63 32.33
N ILE A 467 -6.24 -14.42 31.80
CA ILE A 467 -5.00 -13.65 31.84
C ILE A 467 -5.12 -12.57 32.93
N THR A 468 -4.17 -12.54 33.85
CA THR A 468 -4.14 -11.62 35.01
C THR A 468 -3.19 -10.45 34.81
N ASN A 469 -2.23 -10.55 33.88
CA ASN A 469 -1.41 -9.42 33.52
C ASN A 469 -2.17 -8.53 32.53
N CYS A 470 -2.48 -7.28 32.90
CA CYS A 470 -3.28 -6.42 32.04
C CYS A 470 -2.61 -6.04 30.72
N GLU A 471 -1.29 -5.87 30.70
CA GLU A 471 -0.59 -5.55 29.45
C GLU A 471 -0.63 -6.74 28.49
N THR A 472 -0.39 -7.95 29.02
CA THR A 472 -0.57 -9.18 28.25
C THR A 472 -2.01 -9.36 27.79
N GLN A 473 -2.98 -9.08 28.66
CA GLN A 473 -4.39 -9.24 28.35
C GLN A 473 -4.80 -8.30 27.21
N LYS A 474 -4.39 -7.03 27.25
CA LYS A 474 -4.63 -6.04 26.19
C LYS A 474 -4.04 -6.50 24.86
N GLN A 475 -2.77 -6.93 24.86
CA GLN A 475 -2.09 -7.42 23.66
C GLN A 475 -2.83 -8.59 23.01
N ILE A 476 -3.20 -9.60 23.82
CA ILE A 476 -3.92 -10.78 23.33
C ILE A 476 -5.33 -10.42 22.85
N TYR A 477 -6.05 -9.56 23.57
CA TYR A 477 -7.39 -9.13 23.18
C TYR A 477 -7.40 -8.43 21.82
N TRP A 478 -6.48 -7.48 21.60
CA TRP A 478 -6.43 -6.75 20.34
C TRP A 478 -6.00 -7.63 19.17
N ALA A 479 -5.08 -8.58 19.39
CA ALA A 479 -4.75 -9.59 18.38
C ALA A 479 -5.95 -10.50 18.05
N LEU A 480 -6.78 -10.86 19.03
CA LEU A 480 -8.02 -11.58 18.78
C LEU A 480 -9.06 -10.73 18.06
N ASN A 481 -9.16 -9.44 18.39
CA ASN A 481 -10.05 -8.50 17.69
C ASN A 481 -9.66 -8.38 16.21
N GLU A 482 -8.38 -8.31 15.89
CA GLU A 482 -7.87 -8.33 14.51
C GLU A 482 -8.33 -9.59 13.76
N ILE A 483 -8.14 -10.76 14.35
CA ILE A 483 -8.59 -12.02 13.75
C ILE A 483 -10.13 -12.02 13.59
N LYS A 484 -10.89 -11.55 14.58
CA LYS A 484 -12.35 -11.44 14.54
C LYS A 484 -12.81 -10.58 13.36
N VAL A 485 -12.25 -9.38 13.20
CA VAL A 485 -12.63 -8.48 12.12
C VAL A 485 -12.31 -9.10 10.75
N LEU A 486 -11.13 -9.69 10.58
CA LEU A 486 -10.75 -10.36 9.33
C LEU A 486 -11.60 -11.60 9.03
N LEU A 487 -12.04 -12.34 10.05
CA LEU A 487 -13.01 -13.43 9.90
C LEU A 487 -14.36 -12.93 9.38
N ASN A 488 -14.83 -11.78 9.88
CA ASN A 488 -16.06 -11.16 9.41
C ASN A 488 -15.93 -10.68 7.96
N VAL A 489 -14.78 -10.15 7.54
CA VAL A 489 -14.49 -9.85 6.13
C VAL A 489 -14.66 -11.11 5.28
N GLY A 490 -14.04 -12.22 5.67
CA GLY A 490 -14.11 -13.49 4.92
C GLY A 490 -15.48 -14.17 4.94
N LEU A 491 -16.35 -13.84 5.91
CA LEU A 491 -17.73 -14.32 5.97
C LEU A 491 -18.70 -13.45 5.16
N LYS A 492 -18.42 -12.15 5.08
CA LYS A 492 -19.31 -11.17 4.46
C LYS A 492 -19.20 -11.17 2.94
N TYR A 493 -17.99 -11.33 2.41
CA TYR A 493 -17.73 -11.18 0.98
C TYR A 493 -17.36 -12.50 0.31
N GLY A 494 -17.95 -12.76 -0.85
CA GLY A 494 -17.55 -13.82 -1.76
C GLY A 494 -16.25 -13.52 -2.51
N PRO A 495 -15.65 -14.52 -3.18
CA PRO A 495 -14.56 -14.29 -4.12
C PRO A 495 -15.06 -13.41 -5.28
N PHE A 496 -14.18 -12.56 -5.79
CA PHE A 496 -14.47 -11.79 -6.99
C PHE A 496 -14.67 -12.72 -8.20
N GLU A 497 -15.73 -12.48 -8.97
CA GLU A 497 -15.98 -13.13 -10.25
C GLU A 497 -16.02 -12.07 -11.34
N VAL A 498 -15.17 -12.21 -12.36
CA VAL A 498 -15.34 -11.45 -13.60
C VAL A 498 -16.62 -11.96 -14.25
N ALA A 499 -17.74 -11.28 -14.04
CA ALA A 499 -18.95 -11.54 -14.80
C ALA A 499 -18.55 -11.49 -16.28
N GLU A 500 -18.89 -12.52 -17.07
CA GLU A 500 -18.68 -12.50 -18.52
C GLU A 500 -19.30 -11.20 -19.05
N VAL A 501 -18.48 -10.18 -19.29
CA VAL A 501 -18.88 -8.98 -20.01
C VAL A 501 -19.05 -9.44 -21.45
N LYS A 502 -20.22 -9.99 -21.74
CA LYS A 502 -20.67 -10.31 -23.10
C LYS A 502 -21.03 -9.05 -23.86
#